data_AF-A0A0R3PHZ3-F1
#
_entry.id   AF-A0A0R3PHZ3-F1
#
_cell.length_a   1.000
_cell.length_b   1.000
_cell.length_c   1.000
_cell.angle_alpha   90.00
_cell.angle_beta   90.00
_cell.angle_gamma   90.00
#
_symmetry.space_group_name_H-M   'P 1'
#
loop_
_entity.id
_entity.type
_entity.pdbx_description
1 polymer ?
#
loop_
_entity_poly.entity_id
_entity_poly.type
_entity_poly.pdbx_seq_one_letter_code
_entity_poly.pdbx_strand_id
1 'polypeptide(L)'
;MSSVTLAGRIGLDGACKGTTYSDQLGSRQKVIVQATIEISVKQMKASANTEYDQIHMPGGLVCKWSAETSIDFEAREVYWRKAPINGCSPERHAVIYEGLAVILNTTHEDPIKPPSITYTVEQDDKVFALRRTAPYQGCAIPAWTTEQPRLPRQQDKPTTKIEDFFYQKSKVSPLIFDLMLYVNAKFVYLDRNWARNFNALNSKIESQICEVERHRRETAIASLNPDEFVYLYMEGPEHIANVMGEVIYTS
;
A
#
# COMPACT_ATOMS: atom_id res chain seq x y z
N MET A 1 9.19 -38.86 -1.05
CA MET A 1 10.29 -39.65 -0.46
C MET A 1 11.49 -39.53 -1.37
N SER A 2 12.57 -38.91 -0.89
CA SER A 2 13.83 -38.81 -1.62
C SER A 2 14.80 -39.83 -1.04
N SER A 3 15.34 -40.71 -1.88
CA SER A 3 16.41 -41.63 -1.48
C SER A 3 17.76 -41.02 -1.84
N VAL A 4 18.71 -41.09 -0.91
CA VAL A 4 20.08 -40.61 -1.07
C VAL A 4 21.01 -41.79 -0.91
N THR A 5 21.94 -41.94 -1.84
CA THR A 5 22.99 -42.96 -1.76
C THR A 5 24.07 -42.48 -0.80
N LEU A 6 24.19 -43.13 0.36
CA LEU A 6 25.19 -42.84 1.39
C LEU A 6 26.54 -43.48 1.08
N ALA A 7 26.54 -44.63 0.40
CA ALA A 7 27.76 -45.37 0.08
C ALA A 7 27.60 -46.15 -1.23
N GLY A 8 28.66 -46.19 -2.04
CA GLY A 8 28.61 -46.74 -3.40
C GLY A 8 28.09 -45.74 -4.42
N ARG A 9 28.03 -46.13 -5.69
CA ARG A 9 27.55 -45.26 -6.78
C ARG A 9 26.57 -46.00 -7.67
N ILE A 10 25.47 -45.33 -7.99
CA ILE A 10 24.53 -45.74 -9.03
C ILE A 10 24.66 -44.69 -10.13
N GLY A 11 25.16 -45.09 -11.29
CA GLY A 11 25.20 -44.27 -12.49
C GLY A 11 23.82 -44.16 -13.13
N LEU A 12 23.60 -43.07 -13.89
CA LEU A 12 22.37 -42.84 -14.66
C LEU A 12 22.19 -43.84 -15.81
N ASP A 13 23.28 -44.52 -16.19
CA ASP A 13 23.37 -45.58 -17.19
C ASP A 13 23.04 -46.98 -16.63
N GLY A 14 22.63 -47.08 -15.36
CA GLY A 14 22.39 -48.34 -14.68
C GLY A 14 23.65 -49.04 -14.17
N ALA A 15 24.84 -48.45 -14.38
CA ALA A 15 26.09 -48.99 -13.87
C ALA A 15 26.20 -48.77 -12.35
N CYS A 16 26.34 -49.87 -11.61
CA CYS A 16 26.40 -49.85 -10.14
C CYS A 16 27.81 -50.22 -9.65
N LYS A 17 28.39 -49.39 -8.78
CA LYS A 17 29.67 -49.67 -8.12
C LYS A 17 29.46 -49.74 -6.61
N GLY A 18 29.50 -50.96 -6.09
CA GLY A 18 29.46 -51.21 -4.65
C GLY A 18 30.74 -50.79 -3.94
N THR A 19 30.62 -50.48 -2.65
CA THR A 19 31.74 -50.20 -1.75
C THR A 19 31.71 -51.15 -0.56
N THR A 20 32.70 -51.05 0.33
CA THR A 20 32.67 -51.73 1.62
C THR A 20 31.96 -50.82 2.63
N TYR A 21 30.98 -51.37 3.33
CA TYR A 21 30.26 -50.69 4.42
C TYR A 21 30.34 -51.54 5.68
N SER A 22 30.50 -50.90 6.83
CA SER A 22 30.59 -51.60 8.12
C SER A 22 29.76 -50.87 9.15
N ASP A 23 28.92 -51.62 9.86
CA ASP A 23 28.10 -51.14 10.97
C ASP A 23 28.25 -52.09 12.18
N GLN A 24 27.42 -51.89 13.20
CA GLN A 24 27.43 -52.70 14.43
C GLN A 24 27.10 -54.18 14.20
N LEU A 25 26.58 -54.55 13.02
CA LEU A 25 26.20 -55.91 12.65
C LEU A 25 27.25 -56.59 11.75
N GLY A 26 28.34 -55.89 11.41
CA GLY A 26 29.49 -56.44 10.68
C GLY A 26 29.86 -55.69 9.41
N SER A 27 30.87 -56.21 8.70
CA SER A 27 31.40 -55.61 7.47
C SER A 27 30.86 -56.34 6.24
N ARG A 28 30.30 -55.60 5.29
CA ARG A 28 29.80 -56.11 4.01
C ARG A 28 30.56 -55.46 2.86
N GLN A 29 30.94 -56.27 1.88
CA GLN A 29 31.64 -55.80 0.68
C GLN A 29 30.70 -55.73 -0.52
N LYS A 30 31.02 -54.85 -1.47
CA LYS A 30 30.29 -54.64 -2.73
C LYS A 30 28.81 -54.27 -2.53
N VAL A 31 28.52 -53.44 -1.54
CA VAL A 31 27.15 -52.96 -1.26
C VAL A 31 26.95 -51.51 -1.69
N ILE A 32 25.70 -51.16 -1.98
CA ILE A 32 25.25 -49.78 -2.14
C ILE A 32 24.30 -49.51 -0.98
N VAL A 33 24.55 -48.42 -0.26
CA VAL A 33 23.74 -48.02 0.89
C VAL A 33 22.90 -46.83 0.46
N GLN A 34 21.58 -47.00 0.50
CA GLN A 34 20.63 -45.94 0.25
C GLN A 34 19.85 -45.66 1.53
N ALA A 35 19.67 -44.38 1.84
CA ALA A 35 18.82 -43.93 2.92
C ALA A 35 17.63 -43.15 2.34
N THR A 36 16.45 -43.42 2.88
CA THR A 36 15.26 -42.62 2.58
C THR A 36 15.12 -41.57 3.67
N ILE A 37 15.10 -40.31 3.28
CA ILE A 37 14.91 -39.20 4.23
C ILE A 37 13.43 -38.80 4.20
N GLU A 38 12.82 -38.81 5.38
CA GLU A 38 11.46 -38.31 5.60
C GLU A 38 11.52 -37.10 6.54
N ILE A 39 11.07 -35.95 6.04
CA ILE A 39 10.99 -34.71 6.81
C ILE A 39 9.50 -34.44 7.06
N SER A 40 9.10 -34.43 8.33
CA SER A 40 7.74 -34.07 8.74
C SER A 40 7.76 -32.71 9.43
N VAL A 41 6.84 -31.83 9.01
CA VAL A 41 6.66 -30.51 9.61
C VAL A 41 5.26 -30.45 10.19
N LYS A 42 5.16 -30.14 11.49
CA LYS A 42 3.89 -30.03 12.21
C LYS A 42 3.74 -28.61 12.76
N GLN A 43 2.54 -28.06 12.61
CA GLN A 43 2.18 -26.79 13.25
C GLN A 43 1.55 -27.06 14.61
N MET A 44 1.99 -26.33 15.62
CA MET A 44 1.56 -26.49 17.01
C MET A 44 1.34 -25.11 17.65
N LYS A 45 0.50 -25.07 18.67
CA LYS A 45 0.26 -23.86 19.46
C LYS A 45 1.05 -23.95 20.76
N ALA A 46 1.75 -22.88 21.10
CA ALA A 46 2.50 -22.73 22.34
C ALA A 46 2.15 -21.37 22.97
N SER A 47 2.27 -21.25 24.30
CA SER A 47 2.00 -20.00 25.01
C SER A 47 3.32 -19.33 25.36
N ALA A 48 3.47 -18.05 25.01
CA ALA A 48 4.67 -17.28 25.28
C ALA A 48 4.38 -16.21 26.34
N ASN A 49 5.17 -16.20 27.41
CA ASN A 49 5.25 -15.10 28.35
C ASN A 49 6.47 -14.24 28.01
N THR A 50 6.18 -13.12 27.40
CA THR A 50 7.17 -12.31 26.70
C THR A 50 7.82 -11.27 27.59
N GLU A 51 7.21 -10.96 28.74
CA GLU A 51 7.78 -10.09 29.78
C GLU A 51 8.95 -10.78 30.48
N TYR A 52 8.81 -12.08 30.73
CA TYR A 52 9.82 -12.90 31.40
C TYR A 52 10.68 -13.70 30.41
N ASP A 53 10.52 -13.45 29.11
CA ASP A 53 11.26 -14.09 28.02
C ASP A 53 11.14 -15.63 28.01
N GLN A 54 9.93 -16.14 28.22
CA GLN A 54 9.62 -17.56 28.35
C GLN A 54 8.59 -18.02 27.31
N ILE A 55 8.71 -19.25 26.84
CA ILE A 55 7.70 -19.94 26.04
C ILE A 55 7.46 -21.34 26.61
N HIS A 56 6.21 -21.68 26.84
CA HIS A 56 5.76 -22.99 27.32
C HIS A 56 5.42 -23.86 26.11
N MET A 57 6.22 -24.90 25.92
CA MET A 57 6.03 -25.88 24.87
C MET A 57 4.95 -26.90 25.25
N PRO A 58 4.31 -27.54 24.27
CA PRO A 58 3.31 -28.58 24.53
C PRO A 58 3.83 -29.77 25.33
N GLY A 59 5.12 -30.11 25.20
CA GLY A 59 5.78 -31.13 26.01
C GLY A 59 6.06 -30.71 27.46
N GLY A 60 5.64 -29.51 27.89
CA GLY A 60 5.82 -28.98 29.24
C GLY A 60 7.16 -28.28 29.48
N LEU A 61 8.05 -28.24 28.49
CA LEU A 61 9.33 -27.54 28.58
C LEU A 61 9.13 -26.02 28.54
N VAL A 62 9.87 -25.30 29.37
CA VAL A 62 9.92 -23.83 29.34
C VAL A 62 11.23 -23.40 28.71
N CYS A 63 11.14 -22.73 27.58
CA CYS A 63 12.29 -22.29 26.80
C CYS A 63 12.38 -20.76 26.78
N LYS A 64 13.56 -20.25 26.44
CA LYS A 64 13.77 -18.81 26.30
C LYS A 64 13.08 -18.31 25.03
N TRP A 65 12.09 -17.43 25.13
CA TRP A 65 11.36 -16.90 23.96
C TRP A 65 12.29 -16.21 22.96
N SER A 66 13.31 -15.50 23.44
CA SER A 66 14.25 -14.79 22.58
C SER A 66 15.19 -15.67 21.77
N ALA A 67 15.25 -16.97 22.06
CA ALA A 67 16.09 -17.92 21.34
C ALA A 67 15.55 -18.29 19.95
N GLU A 68 14.24 -18.11 19.68
CA GLU A 68 13.56 -18.47 18.42
C GLU A 68 13.58 -19.95 18.02
N THR A 69 14.36 -20.76 18.72
CA THR A 69 14.46 -22.20 18.57
C THR A 69 14.64 -22.89 19.91
N SER A 70 14.13 -24.11 20.02
CA SER A 70 14.41 -25.02 21.13
C SER A 70 14.15 -26.46 20.72
N ILE A 71 14.69 -27.38 21.51
CA ILE A 71 14.39 -28.80 21.41
C ILE A 71 13.33 -29.14 22.46
N ASP A 72 12.15 -29.58 22.02
CA ASP A 72 11.07 -30.12 22.83
C ASP A 72 11.06 -31.65 22.74
N PHE A 73 10.68 -32.33 23.83
CA PHE A 73 10.68 -33.80 23.86
C PHE A 73 9.64 -34.42 22.91
N GLU A 74 8.50 -33.78 22.74
CA GLU A 74 7.41 -34.26 21.89
C GLU A 74 7.53 -33.73 20.46
N ALA A 75 7.87 -32.44 20.31
CA ALA A 75 7.92 -31.76 19.03
C ALA A 75 9.31 -31.73 18.37
N ARG A 76 10.34 -32.30 19.02
CA ARG A 76 11.75 -32.26 18.57
C ARG A 76 12.24 -30.81 18.38
N GLU A 77 12.82 -30.48 17.23
CA GLU A 77 13.21 -29.10 16.95
C GLU A 77 11.99 -28.24 16.66
N VAL A 78 11.80 -27.24 17.50
CA VAL A 78 10.71 -26.27 17.38
C VAL A 78 11.32 -24.91 17.04
N TYR A 79 10.66 -24.21 16.13
CA TYR A 79 11.04 -22.87 15.70
C TYR A 79 9.85 -21.95 15.82
N TRP A 80 10.08 -20.72 16.28
CA TRP A 80 9.06 -19.68 16.32
C TRP A 80 9.66 -18.35 15.93
N ARG A 81 8.82 -17.49 15.36
CA ARG A 81 9.21 -16.13 15.02
C ARG A 81 8.82 -15.19 16.15
N LYS A 82 9.73 -14.30 16.55
CA LYS A 82 9.37 -13.16 17.39
C LYS A 82 8.33 -12.32 16.65
N ALA A 83 7.08 -12.39 17.09
CA ALA A 83 6.17 -11.27 16.87
C ALA A 83 6.69 -10.10 17.73
N PRO A 84 6.70 -8.85 17.25
CA PRO A 84 7.11 -7.72 18.07
C PRO A 84 6.07 -7.52 19.20
N ILE A 85 6.41 -7.99 20.39
CA ILE A 85 5.43 -8.15 21.47
C ILE A 85 5.03 -6.84 22.13
N ASN A 86 5.91 -5.85 22.21
CA ASN A 86 5.60 -4.65 23.00
C ASN A 86 5.31 -3.42 22.14
N GLY A 87 5.02 -3.64 20.86
CA GLY A 87 4.71 -2.58 19.90
C GLY A 87 3.36 -1.92 20.14
N CYS A 88 2.36 -2.60 20.70
CA CYS A 88 1.01 -2.04 20.93
C CYS A 88 0.56 -2.15 22.39
N SER A 89 1.40 -1.84 23.36
CA SER A 89 0.86 -1.57 24.70
C SER A 89 -0.05 -0.32 24.63
N PRO A 90 -1.24 -0.33 25.24
CA PRO A 90 -2.19 0.77 25.17
C PRO A 90 -1.63 2.09 25.76
N GLU A 91 -0.69 1.99 26.69
CA GLU A 91 -0.07 3.13 27.39
C GLU A 91 1.12 3.73 26.65
N ARG A 92 1.73 2.99 25.71
CA ARG A 92 2.91 3.46 24.95
C ARG A 92 2.54 4.35 23.77
N HIS A 93 1.24 4.59 23.57
CA HIS A 93 0.72 5.31 22.41
C HIS A 93 -0.09 6.51 22.85
N ALA A 94 0.12 7.61 22.15
CA ALA A 94 -0.73 8.78 22.26
C ALA A 94 -1.88 8.67 21.26
N VAL A 95 -3.10 8.81 21.76
CA VAL A 95 -4.31 8.88 20.92
C VAL A 95 -4.46 10.32 20.43
N ILE A 96 -4.33 10.52 19.13
CA ILE A 96 -4.37 11.84 18.49
C ILE A 96 -5.80 12.23 18.12
N TYR A 97 -6.62 11.24 17.78
CA TYR A 97 -8.04 11.40 17.54
C TYR A 97 -8.79 10.13 17.91
N GLU A 98 -9.99 10.30 18.45
CA GLU A 98 -10.95 9.25 18.74
C GLU A 98 -12.34 9.81 18.47
N GLY A 99 -13.05 9.21 17.53
CA GLY A 99 -14.36 9.69 17.09
C GLY A 99 -14.71 9.19 15.70
N LEU A 100 -15.82 9.71 15.18
CA LEU A 100 -16.29 9.35 13.84
C LEU A 100 -15.39 9.99 12.77
N ALA A 101 -15.10 9.23 11.71
CA ALA A 101 -14.38 9.72 10.55
C ALA A 101 -15.16 9.34 9.28
N VAL A 102 -15.14 10.21 8.28
CA VAL A 102 -15.73 9.96 6.97
C VAL A 102 -14.74 9.19 6.12
N ILE A 103 -15.15 8.05 5.58
CA ILE A 103 -14.32 7.21 4.73
C ILE A 103 -14.55 7.59 3.27
N LEU A 104 -13.47 7.95 2.58
CA LEU A 104 -13.46 8.19 1.14
C LEU A 104 -12.77 7.01 0.46
N ASN A 105 -13.55 6.26 -0.31
CA ASN A 105 -13.03 5.19 -1.15
C ASN A 105 -12.71 5.77 -2.53
N THR A 106 -11.43 5.94 -2.85
CA THR A 106 -11.03 6.29 -4.21
C THR A 106 -10.88 5.00 -5.01
N THR A 107 -11.90 4.66 -5.79
CA THR A 107 -11.79 3.68 -6.86
C THR A 107 -11.07 4.35 -8.01
N HIS A 108 -9.78 4.06 -8.20
CA HIS A 108 -9.12 4.38 -9.46
C HIS A 108 -9.75 3.49 -10.55
N GLU A 109 -10.07 4.09 -11.71
CA GLU A 109 -10.48 3.35 -12.93
C GLU A 109 -9.35 2.47 -13.48
N ASP A 110 -8.14 2.62 -12.93
CA ASP A 110 -6.91 1.97 -13.35
C ASP A 110 -6.76 0.61 -12.63
N PRO A 111 -6.86 -0.54 -13.33
CA PRO A 111 -6.92 -1.89 -12.75
C PRO A 111 -5.62 -2.33 -12.02
N ILE A 112 -4.56 -1.53 -12.11
CA ILE A 112 -3.23 -1.82 -11.59
C ILE A 112 -3.05 -1.25 -10.18
N LYS A 113 -3.82 -0.23 -9.78
CA LYS A 113 -3.66 0.43 -8.48
C LYS A 113 -4.72 -0.06 -7.47
N PRO A 114 -4.31 -0.52 -6.28
CA PRO A 114 -5.27 -0.91 -5.26
C PRO A 114 -6.13 0.29 -4.83
N PRO A 115 -7.40 0.06 -4.47
CA PRO A 115 -8.28 1.13 -3.99
C PRO A 115 -7.67 1.78 -2.75
N SER A 116 -7.48 3.10 -2.81
CA SER A 116 -6.92 3.86 -1.69
C SER A 116 -8.05 4.35 -0.79
N ILE A 117 -7.99 4.00 0.50
CA ILE A 117 -8.96 4.44 1.50
C ILE A 117 -8.38 5.63 2.25
N THR A 118 -9.13 6.73 2.28
CA THR A 118 -8.75 7.97 2.98
C THR A 118 -9.79 8.31 4.03
N TYR A 119 -9.37 8.52 5.27
CA TYR A 119 -10.22 8.94 6.38
C TYR A 119 -10.13 10.44 6.52
N THR A 120 -11.28 11.11 6.56
CA THR A 120 -11.38 12.55 6.73
C THR A 120 -12.14 12.84 8.01
N VAL A 121 -11.57 13.72 8.84
CA VAL A 121 -12.19 14.22 10.06
C VAL A 121 -12.37 15.71 9.91
N GLU A 122 -13.59 16.18 10.13
CA GLU A 122 -13.98 17.58 10.10
C GLU A 122 -14.85 17.83 11.34
N GLN A 123 -14.24 18.40 12.38
CA GLN A 123 -14.88 18.86 13.61
C GLN A 123 -14.39 20.28 13.92
N ASP A 124 -15.16 21.03 14.72
CA ASP A 124 -14.95 22.47 14.96
C ASP A 124 -13.51 22.88 15.32
N ASP A 125 -12.75 21.99 15.97
CA ASP A 125 -11.36 22.22 16.39
C ASP A 125 -10.31 21.37 15.65
N LYS A 126 -10.73 20.46 14.76
CA LYS A 126 -9.86 19.44 14.14
C LYS A 126 -10.26 19.14 12.70
N VAL A 127 -9.36 19.42 11.76
CA VAL A 127 -9.52 19.05 10.36
C VAL A 127 -8.27 18.33 9.87
N PHE A 128 -8.40 17.04 9.52
CA PHE A 128 -7.30 16.25 8.99
C PHE A 128 -7.78 15.12 8.06
N ALA A 129 -6.92 14.71 7.15
CA ALA A 129 -7.14 13.57 6.28
C ALA A 129 -5.93 12.61 6.34
N LEU A 130 -6.20 11.31 6.44
CA LEU A 130 -5.16 10.27 6.50
C LEU A 130 -5.47 9.15 5.51
N ARG A 131 -4.52 8.88 4.63
CA ARG A 131 -4.60 7.76 3.70
C ARG A 131 -3.96 6.50 4.28
N ARG A 132 -4.67 5.39 4.12
CA ARG A 132 -4.23 4.05 4.50
C ARG A 132 -3.28 3.48 3.44
N THR A 133 -2.18 2.86 3.87
CA THR A 133 -1.20 2.27 2.96
C THR A 133 -1.20 0.75 3.02
N ALA A 134 -0.90 0.16 4.19
CA ALA A 134 -0.74 -1.29 4.33
C ALA A 134 -1.29 -1.80 5.66
N PRO A 135 -1.65 -3.09 5.77
CA PRO A 135 -2.02 -3.68 7.05
C PRO A 135 -0.81 -3.68 7.99
N TYR A 136 -1.01 -3.24 9.22
CA TYR A 136 0.03 -3.21 10.24
C TYR A 136 0.17 -4.60 10.89
N GLN A 137 1.29 -5.27 10.64
CA GLN A 137 1.55 -6.63 11.15
C GLN A 137 2.25 -6.65 12.52
N GLY A 138 2.50 -5.48 13.13
CA GLY A 138 3.24 -5.39 14.38
C GLY A 138 2.44 -5.84 15.60
N CYS A 139 1.13 -6.05 15.49
CA CYS A 139 0.26 -6.38 16.61
C CYS A 139 -0.89 -7.31 16.18
N ALA A 140 -1.46 -8.03 17.15
CA ALA A 140 -2.60 -8.93 16.93
C ALA A 140 -3.93 -8.20 16.70
N ILE A 141 -3.93 -6.86 16.74
CA ILE A 141 -5.11 -6.01 16.55
C ILE A 141 -5.13 -5.56 15.10
N PRO A 142 -6.28 -5.64 14.41
CA PRO A 142 -6.40 -5.12 13.05
C PRO A 142 -6.13 -3.61 13.07
N ALA A 143 -4.97 -3.24 12.55
CA ALA A 143 -4.53 -1.87 12.43
C ALA A 143 -3.89 -1.66 11.05
N TRP A 144 -3.80 -0.39 10.65
CA TRP A 144 -3.25 -0.01 9.36
C TRP A 144 -2.18 1.05 9.47
N THR A 145 -1.17 0.95 8.60
CA THR A 145 -0.21 2.01 8.38
C THR A 145 -0.82 3.12 7.56
N THR A 146 -0.42 4.34 7.87
CA THR A 146 -0.78 5.53 7.10
C THR A 146 0.44 6.03 6.34
N GLU A 147 0.21 6.92 5.39
CA GLU A 147 1.30 7.60 4.66
C GLU A 147 2.20 8.46 5.55
N GLN A 148 1.75 8.78 6.77
CA GLN A 148 2.52 9.55 7.73
C GLN A 148 3.38 8.61 8.59
N PRO A 149 4.72 8.69 8.50
CA PRO A 149 5.60 7.79 9.25
C PRO A 149 5.41 7.86 10.77
N ARG A 150 4.93 9.02 11.27
CA ARG A 150 4.66 9.27 12.68
C ARG A 150 3.25 8.89 13.13
N LEU A 151 2.34 8.54 12.21
CA LEU A 151 0.97 8.05 12.48
C LEU A 151 0.77 6.62 11.96
N PRO A 152 1.62 5.66 12.32
CA PRO A 152 1.66 4.38 11.63
C PRO A 152 0.49 3.44 11.96
N ARG A 153 -0.47 3.83 12.80
CA ARG A 153 -1.52 2.92 13.29
C ARG A 153 -2.87 3.59 13.36
N GLN A 154 -3.79 3.01 12.61
CA GLN A 154 -5.22 3.31 12.68
C GLN A 154 -6.00 2.03 12.93
N GLN A 155 -6.89 2.05 13.92
CA GLN A 155 -7.81 0.95 14.20
C GLN A 155 -9.15 1.24 13.52
N ASP A 156 -9.57 0.36 12.61
CA ASP A 156 -10.87 0.42 11.99
C ASP A 156 -11.80 -0.55 12.71
N LYS A 157 -12.80 -0.02 13.43
CA LYS A 157 -13.89 -0.83 13.98
C LYS A 157 -15.22 -0.37 13.38
N PRO A 158 -16.04 -1.27 12.82
CA PRO A 158 -17.38 -0.95 12.33
C PRO A 158 -18.41 -0.77 13.45
N THR A 159 -17.98 -0.41 14.67
CA THR A 159 -18.82 -0.46 15.87
C THR A 159 -19.20 0.95 16.33
N THR A 160 -20.49 1.16 16.57
CA THR A 160 -21.10 2.42 17.03
C THR A 160 -20.85 2.75 18.50
N LYS A 161 -20.18 1.88 19.25
CA LYS A 161 -19.89 2.08 20.68
C LYS A 161 -18.46 2.59 20.87
N ILE A 162 -18.35 3.76 21.49
CA ILE A 162 -17.09 4.49 21.73
C ILE A 162 -16.23 3.78 22.81
N GLU A 163 -16.80 2.90 23.62
CA GLU A 163 -16.14 2.32 24.81
C GLU A 163 -15.16 1.16 24.52
N ASP A 164 -14.96 0.79 23.25
CA ASP A 164 -14.19 -0.39 22.85
C ASP A 164 -12.82 -0.07 22.22
N PHE A 165 -12.34 1.18 22.30
CA PHE A 165 -11.01 1.52 21.77
C PHE A 165 -9.89 0.86 22.59
N PHE A 166 -8.97 0.20 21.89
CA PHE A 166 -7.89 -0.53 22.55
C PHE A 166 -6.84 0.40 23.17
N TYR A 167 -6.61 1.57 22.56
CA TYR A 167 -5.64 2.55 23.04
C TYR A 167 -6.28 3.52 24.02
N GLN A 168 -5.58 3.86 25.11
CA GLN A 168 -6.08 4.78 26.12
C GLN A 168 -5.62 6.21 25.81
N LYS A 169 -6.50 7.19 26.06
CA LYS A 169 -6.16 8.62 25.93
C LYS A 169 -5.10 8.98 26.96
N SER A 170 -3.93 9.41 26.48
CA SER A 170 -2.84 9.94 27.31
C SER A 170 -2.62 11.42 27.00
N LYS A 171 -1.96 12.15 27.93
CA LYS A 171 -1.57 13.55 27.68
C LYS A 171 -0.58 13.58 26.51
N VAL A 172 -1.02 14.17 25.41
CA VAL A 172 -0.25 14.24 24.16
C VAL A 172 0.89 15.25 24.31
N SER A 173 2.12 14.83 24.00
CA SER A 173 3.30 15.72 24.01
C SER A 173 3.20 16.82 22.94
N PRO A 174 3.71 18.04 23.17
CA PRO A 174 3.74 19.12 22.19
C PRO A 174 4.40 18.75 20.85
N LEU A 175 5.32 17.78 20.85
CA LEU A 175 5.97 17.28 19.62
C LEU A 175 4.98 16.59 18.64
N ILE A 176 3.87 16.08 19.16
CA ILE A 176 2.79 15.46 18.38
C ILE A 176 1.80 16.53 17.88
N PHE A 177 1.71 17.70 18.54
CA PHE A 177 0.95 18.84 18.03
C PHE A 177 1.56 19.42 16.75
N ASP A 178 2.89 19.41 16.61
CA ASP A 178 3.59 19.83 15.39
C ASP A 178 3.22 18.95 14.18
N LEU A 179 2.87 17.68 14.44
CA LEU A 179 2.37 16.75 13.42
C LEU A 179 0.94 17.12 12.97
N MET A 180 0.05 17.51 13.88
CA MET A 180 -1.29 18.04 13.53
C MET A 180 -1.20 19.37 12.79
N LEU A 181 -0.19 20.21 13.10
CA LEU A 181 0.11 21.43 12.36
C LEU A 181 0.51 21.16 10.90
N TYR A 182 1.15 20.01 10.65
CA TYR A 182 1.57 19.56 9.32
C TYR A 182 0.44 18.89 8.52
N VAL A 183 -0.51 18.22 9.20
CA VAL A 183 -1.70 17.62 8.58
C VAL A 183 -2.80 18.66 8.35
N ASN A 184 -2.56 19.94 8.67
CA ASN A 184 -3.46 21.04 8.32
C ASN A 184 -3.90 20.92 6.86
N ALA A 185 -5.19 20.72 6.70
CA ALA A 185 -5.97 20.35 5.54
C ALA A 185 -5.86 21.29 4.32
N LYS A 186 -4.87 22.18 4.29
CA LYS A 186 -4.66 23.17 3.24
C LYS A 186 -4.35 22.50 1.90
N PHE A 187 -3.59 21.42 1.84
CA PHE A 187 -3.26 20.79 0.55
C PHE A 187 -4.44 20.02 -0.09
N VAL A 188 -5.21 19.24 0.68
CA VAL A 188 -6.35 18.49 0.13
C VAL A 188 -7.51 19.43 -0.24
N TYR A 189 -7.70 20.51 0.53
CA TYR A 189 -8.70 21.52 0.21
C TYR A 189 -8.24 22.40 -0.96
N LEU A 190 -6.96 22.80 -1.02
CA LEU A 190 -6.42 23.52 -2.18
C LEU A 190 -6.56 22.71 -3.45
N ASP A 191 -6.24 21.41 -3.44
CA ASP A 191 -6.33 20.54 -4.62
C ASP A 191 -7.77 20.38 -5.11
N ARG A 192 -8.73 20.18 -4.19
CA ARG A 192 -10.17 20.08 -4.52
C ARG A 192 -10.80 21.40 -4.96
N ASN A 193 -10.38 22.52 -4.35
CA ASN A 193 -10.92 23.83 -4.68
C ASN A 193 -10.29 24.36 -5.98
N TRP A 194 -9.00 24.08 -6.24
CA TRP A 194 -8.36 24.33 -7.53
C TRP A 194 -8.98 23.48 -8.63
N ALA A 195 -9.19 22.17 -8.45
CA ALA A 195 -9.79 21.34 -9.49
C ALA A 195 -11.22 21.79 -9.85
N ARG A 196 -12.03 22.17 -8.85
CA ARG A 196 -13.39 22.70 -9.09
C ARG A 196 -13.38 24.08 -9.73
N ASN A 197 -12.55 24.99 -9.25
CA ASN A 197 -12.46 26.34 -9.79
C ASN A 197 -11.84 26.33 -11.20
N PHE A 198 -10.86 25.46 -11.47
CA PHE A 198 -10.21 25.36 -12.77
C PHE A 198 -11.17 24.84 -13.84
N ASN A 199 -11.93 23.77 -13.57
CA ASN A 199 -12.89 23.24 -14.54
C ASN A 199 -14.04 24.23 -14.81
N ALA A 200 -14.52 24.93 -13.78
CA ALA A 200 -15.54 25.96 -13.93
C ALA A 200 -15.02 27.23 -14.62
N LEU A 201 -13.75 27.59 -14.41
CA LEU A 201 -13.11 28.70 -15.11
C LEU A 201 -12.81 28.33 -16.57
N ASN A 202 -12.39 27.09 -16.83
CA ASN A 202 -12.06 26.63 -18.18
C ASN A 202 -13.30 26.59 -19.07
N SER A 203 -14.44 26.06 -18.58
CA SER A 203 -15.69 26.11 -19.34
C SER A 203 -16.19 27.54 -19.57
N LYS A 204 -15.97 28.44 -18.61
CA LYS A 204 -16.31 29.85 -18.75
C LYS A 204 -15.39 30.57 -19.75
N ILE A 205 -14.08 30.30 -19.73
CA ILE A 205 -13.11 30.83 -20.69
C ILE A 205 -13.43 30.31 -22.09
N GLU A 206 -13.71 29.02 -22.26
CA GLU A 206 -14.13 28.46 -23.56
C GLU A 206 -15.40 29.14 -24.08
N SER A 207 -16.39 29.38 -23.21
CA SER A 207 -17.60 30.11 -23.60
C SER A 207 -17.32 31.56 -24.00
N GLN A 208 -16.40 32.24 -23.30
CA GLN A 208 -16.01 33.61 -23.60
C GLN A 208 -15.15 33.71 -24.85
N ILE A 209 -14.24 32.76 -25.11
CA ILE A 209 -13.49 32.67 -26.37
C ILE A 209 -14.47 32.48 -27.51
N CYS A 210 -15.48 31.61 -27.35
CA CYS A 210 -16.50 31.38 -28.37
C CYS A 210 -17.37 32.63 -28.61
N GLU A 211 -17.75 33.38 -27.57
CA GLU A 211 -18.48 34.65 -27.73
C GLU A 211 -17.63 35.75 -28.35
N VAL A 212 -16.35 35.86 -27.98
CA VAL A 212 -15.41 36.83 -28.58
C VAL A 212 -15.12 36.45 -30.03
N GLU A 213 -14.95 35.18 -30.35
CA GLU A 213 -14.84 34.72 -31.73
C GLU A 213 -16.12 34.99 -32.50
N ARG A 214 -17.30 34.79 -31.89
CA ARG A 214 -18.59 35.08 -32.52
C ARG A 214 -18.78 36.57 -32.81
N HIS A 215 -18.41 37.45 -31.88
CA HIS A 215 -18.40 38.90 -32.10
C HIS A 215 -17.31 39.34 -33.08
N ARG A 216 -16.13 38.70 -33.07
CA ARG A 216 -15.09 38.91 -34.09
C ARG A 216 -15.51 38.39 -35.47
N ARG A 217 -16.43 37.41 -35.51
CA ARG A 217 -17.06 36.86 -36.71
C ARG A 217 -18.26 37.70 -37.17
N GLU A 218 -18.48 38.87 -36.58
CA GLU A 218 -19.24 39.92 -37.27
C GLU A 218 -18.31 40.51 -38.33
N THR A 219 -18.56 40.10 -39.57
CA THR A 219 -18.29 40.65 -40.93
C THR A 219 -17.53 41.97 -41.15
N ALA A 220 -17.21 42.76 -40.12
CA ALA A 220 -16.59 44.07 -40.20
C ALA A 220 -15.26 44.07 -40.95
N ILE A 221 -14.36 43.10 -40.71
CA ILE A 221 -13.03 43.08 -41.36
C ILE A 221 -13.16 42.72 -42.84
N ALA A 222 -14.05 41.79 -43.19
CA ALA A 222 -14.30 41.39 -44.57
C ALA A 222 -14.86 42.54 -45.44
N SER A 223 -15.64 43.45 -44.86
CA SER A 223 -16.18 44.62 -45.57
C SER A 223 -15.20 45.78 -45.65
N LEU A 224 -14.33 45.94 -44.65
CA LEU A 224 -13.39 47.05 -44.55
C LEU A 224 -12.08 46.79 -45.31
N ASN A 225 -11.58 45.55 -45.28
CA ASN A 225 -10.31 45.19 -45.94
C ASN A 225 -10.30 43.70 -46.34
N PRO A 226 -10.86 43.35 -47.50
CA PRO A 226 -11.09 41.95 -47.89
C PRO A 226 -9.81 41.15 -48.16
N ASP A 227 -8.76 41.79 -48.68
CA ASP A 227 -7.48 41.12 -48.95
C ASP A 227 -6.74 40.74 -47.65
N GLU A 228 -6.79 41.60 -46.63
CA GLU A 228 -6.20 41.34 -45.32
C GLU A 228 -6.99 40.25 -44.56
N PHE A 229 -8.31 40.22 -44.73
CA PHE A 229 -9.15 39.15 -44.20
C PHE A 229 -8.79 37.77 -44.76
N VAL A 230 -8.57 37.68 -46.08
CA VAL A 230 -8.17 36.41 -46.72
C VAL A 230 -6.77 35.99 -46.33
N TYR A 231 -5.82 36.93 -46.23
CA TYR A 231 -4.49 36.64 -45.71
C TYR A 231 -4.52 36.03 -44.29
N LEU A 232 -5.35 36.59 -43.41
CA LEU A 232 -5.51 36.11 -42.03
C LEU A 232 -6.28 34.78 -41.92
N TYR A 233 -7.23 34.53 -42.83
CA TYR A 233 -8.08 33.33 -42.78
C TYR A 233 -7.49 32.13 -43.53
N MET A 234 -6.80 32.36 -44.65
CA MET A 234 -6.17 31.32 -45.47
C MET A 234 -4.66 31.15 -45.19
N GLU A 235 -4.11 31.90 -44.23
CA GLU A 235 -2.71 31.84 -43.77
C GLU A 235 -1.67 31.91 -44.92
N GLY A 236 -1.92 32.73 -45.95
CA GLY A 236 -1.01 32.85 -47.09
C GLY A 236 -1.32 34.04 -48.03
N PRO A 237 -0.29 34.62 -48.68
CA PRO A 237 -0.42 35.81 -49.53
C PRO A 237 -0.90 35.53 -50.98
N GLU A 238 -1.23 34.28 -51.30
CA GLU A 238 -1.48 33.85 -52.70
C GLU A 238 -2.91 34.08 -53.21
N HIS A 239 -3.80 34.66 -52.40
CA HIS A 239 -5.23 34.74 -52.71
C HIS A 239 -5.71 36.18 -52.68
N ILE A 240 -6.41 36.62 -53.74
CA ILE A 240 -7.02 37.96 -53.82
C ILE A 240 -8.52 37.81 -53.54
N ALA A 241 -9.10 38.72 -52.75
CA ALA A 241 -10.52 38.62 -52.38
C ALA A 241 -11.39 39.71 -53.04
N ASN A 242 -12.46 39.27 -53.70
CA ASN A 242 -13.50 40.16 -54.22
C ASN A 242 -14.81 39.93 -53.46
N VAL A 243 -15.33 40.99 -52.82
CA VAL A 243 -16.61 40.95 -52.10
C VAL A 243 -17.75 41.17 -53.10
N MET A 244 -18.65 40.18 -53.23
CA MET A 244 -19.88 40.29 -54.02
C MET A 244 -21.09 39.98 -53.13
N GLY A 245 -21.76 41.02 -52.65
CA GLY A 245 -22.87 40.88 -51.71
C GLY A 245 -22.39 40.34 -50.36
N GLU A 246 -23.00 39.24 -49.88
CA GLU A 246 -22.64 38.59 -48.62
C GLU A 246 -21.54 37.51 -48.77
N VAL A 247 -21.02 37.29 -49.98
CA VAL A 247 -20.04 36.24 -50.29
C VAL A 247 -18.73 36.84 -50.78
N ILE A 248 -17.60 36.32 -50.29
CA ILE A 248 -16.25 36.70 -50.72
C ILE A 248 -15.75 35.61 -51.67
N TYR A 249 -15.35 36.01 -52.88
CA TYR A 249 -14.71 35.14 -53.86
C TYR A 249 -13.21 35.31 -53.78
N THR A 250 -12.48 34.20 -53.67
CA THR A 250 -11.02 34.17 -53.70
C THR A 250 -10.53 33.62 -55.03
N SER A 251 -9.61 34.32 -55.69
CA SER A 251 -8.93 33.87 -56.92
C SER A 251 -7.44 33.66 -56.70
#